data_AF-A0A0F9S9D3-F1
#
_entry.id   AF-A0A0F9S9D3-F1
#
_cell.length_a   1.000
_cell.length_b   1.000
_cell.length_c   1.000
_cell.angle_alpha   90.00
_cell.angle_beta   90.00
_cell.angle_gamma   90.00
#
_symmetry.space_group_name_H-M   'P 1'
#
loop_
_entity.id
_entity.type
_entity.pdbx_description
1 polymer ?
#
loop_
_entity_poly.entity_id
_entity_poly.type
_entity_poly.pdbx_seq_one_letter_code
_entity_poly.pdbx_strand_id
1 'polypeptide(L)'
;MRPEQWIVEGEVGTSSKTMWAVLMGAVEGPRRLDGRHYDIPHDPDDFRRCFKLIIQVRWRARLPEISECFPAWKPYIERWNDLERLYIEEHPSRKFPRLYALMQELKEQSMILDGWVKEGAGSWGRSS
;
A
#
# COMPACT_ATOMS: atom_id res chain seq x y z
N MET A 1 -0.52 14.20 -14.26
CA MET A 1 -1.44 13.31 -15.02
C MET A 1 -2.79 13.37 -14.34
N ARG A 2 -3.91 13.28 -15.07
CA ARG A 2 -5.23 13.20 -14.40
C ARG A 2 -5.42 11.81 -13.77
N PRO A 3 -6.14 11.69 -12.64
CA PRO A 3 -6.40 10.41 -12.00
C PRO A 3 -6.97 9.34 -12.94
N GLU A 4 -7.89 9.73 -13.81
CA GLU A 4 -8.60 8.83 -14.74
C GLU A 4 -7.67 8.36 -15.88
N GLN A 5 -6.64 9.13 -16.21
CA GLN A 5 -5.64 8.71 -17.19
C GLN A 5 -4.66 7.72 -16.57
N TRP A 6 -4.30 7.93 -15.30
CA TRP A 6 -3.35 7.06 -14.62
C TRP A 6 -3.85 5.61 -14.50
N ILE A 7 -5.15 5.40 -14.25
CA ILE A 7 -5.69 4.04 -14.11
C ILE A 7 -5.67 3.25 -15.42
N VAL A 8 -5.62 3.93 -16.57
CA VAL A 8 -5.60 3.33 -17.91
C VAL A 8 -4.18 3.20 -18.46
N GLU A 9 -3.36 4.25 -18.32
CA GLU A 9 -2.06 4.38 -18.99
C GLU A 9 -0.86 4.24 -18.03
N GLY A 10 -1.11 4.35 -16.72
CA GLY A 10 -0.08 4.34 -15.69
C GLY A 10 0.45 2.94 -15.36
N GLU A 11 1.47 2.91 -14.53
CA GLU A 11 2.00 1.66 -13.97
C GLU A 11 1.11 1.24 -12.79
N VAL A 12 0.16 0.35 -13.05
CA VAL A 12 -0.88 -0.04 -12.08
C VAL A 12 -0.70 -1.47 -11.56
N GLY A 13 -1.26 -1.71 -10.38
CA GLY A 13 -1.48 -3.04 -9.80
C GLY A 13 -2.33 -2.94 -8.53
N THR A 14 -2.70 -4.06 -7.92
CA THR A 14 -3.78 -4.14 -6.92
C THR A 14 -3.66 -3.11 -5.79
N SER A 15 -2.47 -2.97 -5.19
CA SER A 15 -2.22 -1.99 -4.12
C SER A 15 -2.44 -0.55 -4.56
N SER A 16 -1.85 -0.15 -5.69
CA SER A 16 -2.04 1.19 -6.26
C SER A 16 -3.47 1.45 -6.76
N LYS A 17 -4.18 0.42 -7.24
CA LYS A 17 -5.62 0.49 -7.59
C LYS A 17 -6.49 0.66 -6.36
N THR A 18 -6.10 0.05 -5.23
CA THR A 18 -6.76 0.24 -3.94
C THR A 18 -6.70 1.71 -3.53
N MET A 19 -5.51 2.32 -3.57
CA MET A 19 -5.34 3.75 -3.30
C MET A 19 -6.17 4.62 -4.24
N TRP A 20 -6.12 4.33 -5.55
CA TRP A 20 -6.90 5.07 -6.55
C TRP A 20 -8.40 4.98 -6.29
N ALA A 21 -8.92 3.78 -5.98
CA ALA A 21 -10.35 3.57 -5.74
C ALA A 21 -10.84 4.39 -4.54
N VAL A 22 -10.09 4.43 -3.43
CA VAL A 22 -10.45 5.24 -2.26
C VAL A 22 -10.42 6.72 -2.61
N LEU A 23 -9.32 7.19 -3.21
CA LEU A 23 -9.13 8.61 -3.48
C LEU A 23 -10.04 9.16 -4.59
N MET A 24 -10.61 8.30 -5.42
CA MET A 24 -11.66 8.65 -6.38
C MET A 24 -13.08 8.50 -5.80
N GLY A 25 -13.24 8.05 -4.56
CA GLY A 25 -14.55 7.77 -3.96
C GLY A 25 -15.29 6.60 -4.61
N ALA A 26 -14.57 5.70 -5.29
CA ALA A 26 -15.15 4.50 -5.90
C ALA A 26 -15.43 3.39 -4.89
N VAL A 27 -14.92 3.54 -3.67
CA VAL A 27 -15.12 2.60 -2.55
C VAL A 27 -15.22 3.37 -1.25
N GLU A 28 -16.13 2.93 -0.38
CA GLU A 28 -16.35 3.48 0.97
C GLU A 28 -15.99 2.43 2.02
N GLY A 29 -15.40 2.87 3.14
CA GLY A 29 -14.95 2.01 4.23
C GLY A 29 -15.88 2.01 5.45
N PRO A 30 -15.48 1.31 6.54
CA PRO A 30 -14.27 0.51 6.65
C PRO A 30 -14.38 -0.84 5.91
N ARG A 31 -13.29 -1.27 5.27
CA ARG A 31 -13.19 -2.54 4.54
C ARG A 31 -11.95 -3.33 4.94
N ARG A 32 -12.05 -4.65 4.78
CA ARG A 32 -10.93 -5.59 4.88
C ARG A 32 -10.28 -5.80 3.53
N LEU A 33 -9.01 -6.20 3.54
CA LEU A 33 -8.31 -6.66 2.36
C LEU A 33 -8.80 -8.06 1.96
N ASP A 34 -8.87 -8.30 0.66
CA ASP A 34 -9.27 -9.59 0.07
C ASP A 34 -8.18 -10.21 -0.82
N GLY A 35 -7.07 -9.49 -1.05
CA GLY A 35 -5.93 -9.91 -1.87
C GLY A 35 -6.24 -10.02 -3.37
N ARG A 36 -7.51 -9.90 -3.78
CA ARG A 36 -7.95 -10.02 -5.18
C ARG A 36 -8.23 -8.66 -5.79
N HIS A 37 -8.98 -7.82 -5.08
CA HIS A 37 -9.38 -6.48 -5.52
C HIS A 37 -8.71 -5.41 -4.68
N TYR A 38 -8.51 -5.67 -3.39
CA TYR A 38 -7.95 -4.72 -2.44
C TYR A 38 -6.80 -5.33 -1.67
N ASP A 39 -5.66 -4.65 -1.69
CA ASP A 39 -4.45 -5.12 -1.03
C ASP A 39 -3.49 -3.97 -0.67
N ILE A 40 -2.49 -4.28 0.15
CA ILE A 40 -1.31 -3.44 0.46
C ILE A 40 -0.14 -3.79 -0.48
N PRO A 41 0.90 -2.96 -0.59
CA PRO A 41 2.08 -3.33 -1.37
C PRO A 41 2.93 -4.37 -0.64
N HIS A 42 3.25 -5.49 -1.31
CA HIS A 42 4.02 -6.60 -0.72
C HIS A 42 5.52 -6.51 -1.01
N ASP A 43 5.90 -5.80 -2.06
CA ASP A 43 7.30 -5.67 -2.47
C ASP A 43 7.64 -4.26 -3.01
N PRO A 44 8.93 -3.94 -3.22
CA PRO A 44 9.36 -2.63 -3.72
C PRO A 44 8.74 -2.23 -5.07
N ASP A 45 8.34 -3.20 -5.90
CA ASP A 45 7.72 -2.96 -7.20
C ASP A 45 6.23 -2.63 -7.06
N ASP A 46 5.52 -3.24 -6.12
CA ASP A 46 4.20 -2.80 -5.66
C ASP A 46 4.26 -1.38 -5.10
N PHE A 47 5.23 -1.10 -4.22
CA PHE A 47 5.40 0.22 -3.63
C PHE A 47 5.72 1.28 -4.69
N ARG A 48 6.57 0.97 -5.68
CA ARG A 48 6.85 1.86 -6.83
C ARG A 48 5.56 2.32 -7.51
N ARG A 49 4.62 1.42 -7.78
CA ARG A 49 3.35 1.75 -8.43
C ARG A 49 2.51 2.70 -7.56
N CYS A 50 2.45 2.43 -6.26
CA CYS A 50 1.78 3.29 -5.28
C CYS A 50 2.42 4.69 -5.21
N PHE A 51 3.74 4.74 -5.13
CA PHE A 51 4.52 5.97 -5.08
C PHE A 51 4.33 6.81 -6.36
N LYS A 52 4.40 6.19 -7.55
CA LYS A 52 4.17 6.87 -8.82
C LYS A 52 2.79 7.51 -8.90
N LEU A 53 1.73 6.81 -8.49
CA LEU A 53 0.37 7.37 -8.43
C LEU A 53 0.34 8.67 -7.62
N ILE A 54 0.85 8.63 -6.38
CA ILE A 54 0.80 9.75 -5.44
C ILE A 54 1.54 10.97 -5.97
N ILE A 55 2.72 10.78 -6.57
CA ILE A 55 3.52 11.88 -7.12
C ILE A 55 2.89 12.43 -8.41
N GLN A 56 2.46 11.57 -9.33
CA GLN A 56 1.95 12.00 -10.64
C GLN A 56 0.60 12.74 -10.56
N VAL A 57 -0.21 12.40 -9.55
CA VAL A 57 -1.54 12.98 -9.31
C VAL A 57 -1.53 14.03 -8.18
N ARG A 58 -0.44 14.12 -7.41
CA ARG A 58 -0.24 15.05 -6.28
C ARG A 58 -1.22 14.84 -5.12
N TRP A 59 -1.40 13.59 -4.72
CA TRP A 59 -2.35 13.18 -3.66
C TRP A 59 -1.71 12.93 -2.29
N ARG A 60 -0.50 13.45 -2.05
CA ARG A 60 0.26 13.17 -0.82
C ARG A 60 -0.50 13.55 0.47
N ALA A 61 -1.27 14.63 0.43
CA ALA A 61 -2.08 15.11 1.57
C ALA A 61 -3.32 14.24 1.86
N ARG A 62 -3.75 13.44 0.89
CA ARG A 62 -4.95 12.59 0.96
C ARG A 62 -4.67 11.17 1.42
N LEU A 63 -3.40 10.82 1.66
CA LEU A 63 -3.02 9.51 2.14
C LEU A 63 -3.81 9.00 3.38
N PRO A 64 -4.16 9.84 4.37
CA PRO A 64 -4.97 9.40 5.51
C PRO A 64 -6.32 8.78 5.13
N GLU A 65 -6.97 9.26 4.07
CA GLU A 65 -8.26 8.75 3.57
C GLU A 65 -8.18 7.24 3.24
N ILE A 66 -7.01 6.77 2.79
CA ILE A 66 -6.79 5.35 2.45
C ILE A 66 -6.86 4.49 3.71
N SER A 67 -6.23 4.92 4.81
CA SER A 67 -6.26 4.18 6.08
C SER A 67 -7.58 4.30 6.82
N GLU A 68 -8.36 5.35 6.58
CA GLU A 68 -9.74 5.46 7.07
C GLU A 68 -10.65 4.44 6.36
N CYS A 69 -10.47 4.26 5.04
CA CYS A 69 -11.24 3.29 4.28
C CYS A 69 -10.78 1.84 4.52
N PHE A 70 -9.48 1.60 4.59
CA PHE A 70 -8.85 0.30 4.83
C PHE A 70 -7.87 0.41 6.01
N PRO A 71 -8.29 0.07 7.24
CA PRO A 71 -7.43 0.19 8.43
C PRO A 71 -6.07 -0.53 8.30
N ALA A 72 -6.03 -1.61 7.51
CA ALA A 72 -4.80 -2.33 7.18
C ALA A 72 -3.72 -1.46 6.52
N TRP A 73 -4.07 -0.35 5.87
CA TRP A 73 -3.10 0.57 5.27
C TRP A 73 -2.42 1.50 6.27
N LYS A 74 -2.94 1.62 7.50
CA LYS A 74 -2.44 2.56 8.51
C LYS A 74 -0.92 2.48 8.75
N PRO A 75 -0.29 1.28 8.90
CA PRO A 75 1.16 1.19 9.09
C PRO A 75 1.97 1.80 7.94
N TYR A 76 1.51 1.62 6.69
CA TYR A 76 2.15 2.19 5.51
C TYR A 76 1.98 3.71 5.44
N ILE A 77 0.79 4.24 5.78
CA ILE A 77 0.53 5.68 5.73
C ILE A 77 1.34 6.42 6.79
N GLU A 78 1.41 5.90 8.01
CA GLU A 78 2.20 6.49 9.11
C GLU A 78 3.70 6.50 8.81
N ARG A 79 4.20 5.48 8.09
CA ARG A 79 5.61 5.34 7.70
C ARG A 79 5.91 5.75 6.26
N TRP A 80 4.98 6.46 5.60
CA TRP A 80 5.12 6.79 4.18
C TRP A 80 6.40 7.57 3.86
N ASN A 81 6.79 8.52 4.71
CA ASN A 81 8.02 9.30 4.51
C ASN A 81 9.28 8.42 4.51
N ASP A 82 9.31 7.38 5.35
CA ASP A 82 10.44 6.45 5.38
C ASP A 82 10.46 5.54 4.15
N LEU A 83 9.29 5.05 3.73
CA LEU A 83 9.17 4.24 2.51
C LEU A 83 9.62 5.03 1.27
N GLU A 84 9.17 6.27 1.13
CA GLU A 84 9.55 7.17 0.05
C GLU A 84 11.07 7.44 0.05
N ARG A 85 11.62 7.80 1.21
CA ARG A 85 13.06 8.06 1.36
C ARG A 85 13.88 6.82 0.99
N LEU A 86 13.57 5.65 1.55
CA LEU A 86 14.29 4.41 1.26
C LEU A 86 14.16 4.02 -0.21
N TYR A 87 12.98 4.16 -0.81
CA TYR A 87 12.79 3.92 -2.24
C TYR A 87 13.70 4.81 -3.09
N ILE A 88 13.74 6.12 -2.83
CA ILE A 88 14.58 7.05 -3.58
C ILE A 88 16.08 6.73 -3.41
N GLU A 89 16.52 6.44 -2.18
CA GLU A 89 17.91 6.07 -1.89
C GLU A 89 18.35 4.78 -2.60
N GLU A 90 17.47 3.78 -2.64
CA GLU A 90 17.80 2.42 -3.11
C GLU A 90 17.53 2.21 -4.60
N HIS A 91 16.62 2.99 -5.20
CA HIS A 91 16.19 2.87 -6.60
C HIS A 91 17.34 2.85 -7.63
N PRO A 92 18.39 3.69 -7.54
CA PRO A 92 19.49 3.66 -8.50
C PRO A 92 20.20 2.30 -8.59
N SER A 93 20.32 1.59 -7.47
CA SER A 93 20.96 0.27 -7.41
C SER A 93 20.05 -0.87 -7.88
N ARG A 94 18.74 -0.61 -7.98
CA ARG A 94 17.68 -1.62 -8.21
C ARG A 94 17.64 -2.74 -7.17
N LYS A 95 18.34 -2.57 -6.05
CA LYS A 95 18.30 -3.44 -4.87
C LYS A 95 17.65 -2.68 -3.74
N PHE A 96 16.65 -3.27 -3.11
CA PHE A 96 15.80 -2.61 -2.12
C PHE A 96 15.83 -3.31 -0.74
N PRO A 97 17.00 -3.63 -0.17
CA PRO A 97 17.06 -4.45 1.04
C PRO A 97 16.42 -3.77 2.25
N ARG A 98 16.60 -2.45 2.44
CA ARG A 98 16.03 -1.75 3.59
C ARG A 98 14.56 -1.43 3.37
N LEU A 99 14.18 -1.02 2.15
CA LEU A 99 12.78 -0.83 1.82
C LEU A 99 11.98 -2.11 2.00
N TYR A 100 12.48 -3.24 1.48
CA TYR A 100 11.81 -4.53 1.62
C TYR A 100 11.70 -4.95 3.09
N ALA A 101 12.77 -4.83 3.88
CA ALA A 101 12.74 -5.15 5.30
C ALA A 101 11.66 -4.33 6.05
N LEU A 102 11.60 -3.02 5.82
CA LEU A 102 10.56 -2.17 6.39
C LEU A 102 9.16 -2.62 5.94
N MET A 103 8.96 -2.89 4.66
CA MET A 103 7.66 -3.35 4.15
C MET A 103 7.20 -4.67 4.80
N GLN A 104 8.12 -5.59 5.09
CA GLN A 104 7.79 -6.83 5.78
C GLN A 104 7.28 -6.57 7.20
N GLU A 105 7.92 -5.66 7.94
CA GLU A 105 7.45 -5.25 9.27
C GLU A 105 6.05 -4.63 9.23
N LEU A 106 5.81 -3.74 8.26
CA LEU A 106 4.52 -3.06 8.09
C LEU A 106 3.43 -4.04 7.64
N LYS A 107 3.76 -5.02 6.80
CA LYS A 107 2.84 -6.07 6.37
C LYS A 107 2.33 -6.88 7.55
N GLU A 108 3.20 -7.28 8.48
CA GLU A 108 2.75 -8.03 9.67
C GLU A 108 1.76 -7.21 10.51
N GLN A 109 2.04 -5.92 10.72
CA GLN A 109 1.13 -5.01 11.43
C GLN A 109 -0.20 -4.84 10.70
N SER A 110 -0.15 -4.74 9.37
CA SER A 110 -1.32 -4.60 8.50
C SER A 110 -2.21 -5.84 8.57
N MET A 111 -1.61 -7.04 8.57
CA MET A 111 -2.34 -8.30 8.70
C MET A 111 -3.07 -8.39 10.04
N ILE A 112 -2.43 -7.97 11.14
CA ILE A 112 -3.07 -7.93 12.47
C ILE A 112 -4.26 -6.95 12.46
N LEU A 113 -4.10 -5.75 11.89
CA LEU A 113 -5.18 -4.77 11.79
C LEU A 113 -6.34 -5.23 10.89
N ASP A 114 -6.05 -6.08 9.92
CA ASP A 114 -7.03 -6.68 9.00
C ASP A 114 -7.71 -7.94 9.58
N GLY A 115 -7.41 -8.28 10.84
CA GLY A 115 -8.04 -9.36 11.60
C GLY A 115 -7.36 -10.73 11.46
N TRP A 116 -6.12 -10.78 10.97
CA TRP A 116 -5.33 -12.01 10.95
C TRP A 116 -4.59 -12.24 12.27
N VAL A 117 -4.44 -13.51 12.64
CA VAL A 117 -3.68 -13.97 13.80
C VAL A 117 -2.47 -14.75 13.32
N LYS A 118 -1.29 -14.44 13.87
CA LYS A 118 -0.04 -15.16 13.56
C LYS A 118 -0.03 -16.48 14.32
N GLU A 119 -0.05 -17.59 13.59
CA GLU A 119 -0.10 -18.95 14.16
C GLU A 119 1.28 -19.62 14.21
N GLY A 120 2.25 -19.09 13.46
CA GLY A 120 3.61 -19.59 13.40
C GLY A 120 4.48 -18.78 12.44
N ALA A 121 5.71 -19.22 12.20
CA ALA A 121 6.60 -18.57 11.24
C ALA A 121 5.99 -18.64 9.82
N GLY A 122 5.46 -17.52 9.34
CA GLY A 122 4.81 -17.43 8.02
C GLY A 122 3.38 -17.99 7.95
N SER A 123 2.82 -18.51 9.06
CA SER A 123 1.45 -19.03 9.10
C SER A 123 0.50 -18.01 9.72
N TRP A 124 -0.61 -17.76 9.03
CA TRP A 124 -1.64 -16.80 9.45
C TRP A 124 -3.02 -17.43 9.32
N GLY A 125 -3.80 -17.31 10.38
CA GLY A 125 -5.21 -17.68 10.41
C GLY A 125 -6.11 -16.44 10.50
N ARG A 126 -7.36 -16.56 10.08
CA ARG A 126 -8.41 -15.59 10.42
C ARG A 126 -9.36 -16.28 11.39
N SER A 127 -9.59 -15.68 12.55
CA SER A 127 -10.69 -16.12 13.41
C SER A 127 -12.00 -15.84 12.68
N SER A 128 -12.83 -16.88 12.54
CA SER A 128 -14.19 -16.83 12.00
C SER A 128 -15.04 -15.74 12.64
#